data_AF-A0A154MQS4-F1
#
_entry.id   AF-A0A154MQS4-F1
#
_cell.length_a   1.000
_cell.length_b   1.000
_cell.length_c   1.000
_cell.angle_alpha   90.00
_cell.angle_beta   90.00
_cell.angle_gamma   90.00
#
_symmetry.space_group_name_H-M   'P 1'
#
loop_
_entity.id
_entity.type
_entity.pdbx_description
1 polymer ?
#
loop_
_entity_poly.entity_id
_entity_poly.type
_entity_poly.pdbx_seq_one_letter_code
_entity_poly.pdbx_strand_id
1 'polypeptide(L)'
;MFKRIAATLALALGLGMGLTVPAQAATVVGGLSVEAACDTQRGAITYAVLIGPNAYNWRCRLDLGGTSGYYSVDLNRECQRVYGGNTWATPLNSNDPYSWRCWR
;
A
#
# COMPACT_ATOMS: atom_id res chain seq x y z
N MET A 1 39.29 47.77 45.86
CA MET A 1 39.60 47.45 44.46
C MET A 1 39.34 45.96 44.27
N PHE A 2 38.26 45.57 43.58
CA PHE A 2 38.05 44.33 42.81
C PHE A 2 36.59 44.32 42.31
N LYS A 3 36.43 44.59 41.01
CA LYS A 3 35.16 44.81 40.31
C LYS A 3 34.69 43.46 39.76
N ARG A 4 33.53 42.96 40.20
CA ARG A 4 32.93 41.72 39.67
C ARG A 4 32.21 42.04 38.37
N ILE A 5 32.72 41.49 37.26
CA ILE A 5 32.11 41.58 35.93
C ILE A 5 31.04 40.49 35.85
N ALA A 6 29.77 40.88 35.79
CA ALA A 6 28.67 39.99 35.48
C ALA A 6 28.59 39.81 33.96
N ALA A 7 28.89 38.62 33.46
CA ALA A 7 28.66 38.25 32.07
C ALA A 7 27.25 37.67 31.96
N THR A 8 26.32 38.43 31.38
CA THR A 8 24.96 37.98 31.06
C THR A 8 25.03 37.23 29.73
N LEU A 9 25.05 35.89 29.75
CA LEU A 9 24.79 35.09 28.55
C LEU A 9 23.29 35.13 28.26
N ALA A 10 22.90 35.86 27.21
CA ALA A 10 21.55 35.81 26.67
C ALA A 10 21.33 34.45 25.98
N LEU A 11 20.46 33.62 26.55
CA LEU A 11 19.94 32.42 25.90
C LEU A 11 18.97 32.87 24.79
N ALA A 12 19.39 32.77 23.53
CA ALA A 12 18.50 32.96 22.40
C ALA A 12 17.57 31.74 22.28
N LEU A 13 16.31 31.91 22.69
CA LEU A 13 15.21 30.98 22.46
C LEU A 13 14.84 30.99 20.97
N GLY A 14 15.45 30.10 20.19
CA GLY A 14 15.03 29.81 18.83
C GLY A 14 13.73 29.00 18.83
N LEU A 15 12.58 29.67 18.72
CA LEU A 15 11.30 29.04 18.39
C LEU A 15 11.35 28.54 16.93
N GLY A 16 11.68 27.27 16.75
CA GLY A 16 11.51 26.59 15.47
C GLY A 16 10.01 26.50 15.13
N MET A 17 9.56 27.31 14.17
CA MET A 17 8.25 27.16 13.54
C MET A 17 8.24 25.87 12.73
N GLY A 18 7.76 24.77 13.33
CA GLY A 18 7.52 23.52 12.62
C GLY A 18 6.38 23.72 11.62
N LEU A 19 6.68 23.60 10.33
CA LEU A 19 5.66 23.52 9.28
C LEU A 19 4.87 22.21 9.48
N THR A 20 3.66 22.31 10.01
CA THR A 20 2.73 21.17 10.08
C THR A 20 2.13 20.97 8.69
N VAL A 21 2.74 20.09 7.89
CA VAL A 21 2.09 19.63 6.66
C VAL A 21 0.90 18.76 7.07
N PRO A 22 -0.33 19.01 6.57
CA PRO A 22 -1.47 18.17 6.90
C PRO A 22 -1.19 16.73 6.43
N ALA A 23 -1.33 15.77 7.34
CA ALA A 23 -1.34 14.36 6.97
C ALA A 23 -2.61 14.10 6.16
N GLN A 24 -2.46 13.76 4.89
CA GLN A 24 -3.60 13.31 4.08
C GLN A 24 -3.91 11.87 4.49
N ALA A 25 -5.13 11.65 4.99
CA ALA A 25 -5.59 10.32 5.34
C ALA A 25 -5.87 9.53 4.05
N ALA A 26 -5.42 8.27 4.02
CA ALA A 26 -5.73 7.38 2.93
C ALA A 26 -7.25 7.16 2.82
N THR A 27 -7.76 7.17 1.59
CA THR A 27 -9.17 7.00 1.25
C THR A 27 -9.35 5.82 0.31
N VAL A 28 -10.47 5.11 0.44
CA VAL A 28 -10.84 4.03 -0.50
C VAL A 28 -11.27 4.67 -1.81
N VAL A 29 -10.54 4.38 -2.89
CA VAL A 29 -10.87 4.85 -4.25
C VAL A 29 -11.76 3.87 -5.00
N GLY A 30 -11.77 2.58 -4.60
CA GLY A 30 -12.71 1.61 -5.15
C GLY A 30 -12.36 0.15 -4.89
N GLY A 31 -13.09 -0.72 -5.61
CA GLY A 31 -12.93 -2.17 -5.54
C GLY A 31 -11.69 -2.67 -6.30
N LEU A 32 -11.34 -3.93 -6.07
CA LEU A 32 -10.24 -4.61 -6.73
C LEU A 32 -10.73 -5.97 -7.25
N SER A 33 -10.36 -6.33 -8.49
CA SER A 33 -10.60 -7.65 -9.06
C SER A 33 -9.29 -8.41 -9.17
N VAL A 34 -9.18 -9.55 -8.48
CA VAL A 34 -7.99 -10.41 -8.54
C VAL A 34 -7.94 -11.15 -9.87
N GLU A 35 -9.08 -11.56 -10.43
CA GLU A 35 -9.18 -12.11 -11.78
C GLU A 35 -8.62 -11.15 -12.83
N ALA A 36 -9.03 -9.87 -12.82
CA ALA A 36 -8.52 -8.87 -13.76
C ALA A 36 -7.02 -8.63 -13.59
N ALA A 37 -6.52 -8.68 -12.34
CA ALA A 37 -5.10 -8.62 -12.05
C ALA A 37 -4.35 -9.81 -12.67
N CYS A 38 -4.88 -11.04 -12.56
CA CYS A 38 -4.26 -12.21 -13.16
C CYS A 38 -4.25 -12.16 -14.69
N ASP A 39 -5.39 -11.85 -15.30
CA ASP A 39 -5.51 -11.69 -16.75
C ASP A 39 -4.51 -10.64 -17.28
N THR A 40 -4.45 -9.46 -16.65
CA THR A 40 -3.57 -8.38 -17.12
C THR A 40 -2.09 -8.68 -16.90
N GLN A 41 -1.73 -9.37 -15.82
CA GLN A 41 -0.33 -9.59 -15.45
C GLN A 41 0.28 -10.82 -16.11
N ARG A 42 -0.53 -11.83 -16.43
CA ARG A 42 -0.07 -13.15 -16.89
C ARG A 42 -0.75 -13.61 -18.19
N GLY A 43 -1.86 -12.99 -18.59
CA GLY A 43 -2.63 -13.29 -19.79
C GLY A 43 -3.92 -14.05 -19.52
N ALA A 44 -4.80 -14.07 -20.54
CA ALA A 44 -6.18 -14.56 -20.49
C ALA A 44 -6.34 -16.06 -20.21
N ILE A 45 -5.26 -16.82 -20.21
CA ILE A 45 -5.26 -18.24 -19.85
C ILE A 45 -5.03 -18.48 -18.35
N THR A 46 -4.84 -17.41 -17.57
CA THR A 46 -4.71 -17.47 -16.12
C THR A 46 -5.98 -17.01 -15.42
N TYR A 47 -6.26 -17.58 -14.26
CA TYR A 47 -7.41 -17.23 -13.44
C TYR A 47 -7.01 -17.14 -11.97
N ALA A 48 -7.75 -16.34 -11.19
CA ALA A 48 -7.46 -16.19 -9.78
C ALA A 48 -7.96 -17.41 -9.01
N VAL A 49 -7.16 -17.85 -8.05
CA VAL A 49 -7.51 -18.91 -7.12
C VAL A 49 -7.06 -18.54 -5.72
N LEU A 50 -7.81 -19.02 -4.75
CA LEU A 50 -7.51 -18.85 -3.35
C LEU A 50 -6.87 -20.14 -2.81
N ILE A 51 -5.61 -20.07 -2.36
CA ILE A 51 -4.87 -21.23 -1.84
C ILE A 51 -4.86 -21.34 -0.31
N GLY A 52 -5.71 -20.55 0.37
CA GLY A 52 -5.80 -20.50 1.83
C GLY A 52 -6.82 -19.46 2.31
N PRO A 53 -7.13 -19.38 3.61
CA PRO A 53 -8.31 -18.67 4.09
C PRO A 53 -8.20 -17.14 4.13
N ASN A 54 -6.98 -16.59 4.18
CA ASN A 54 -6.74 -15.16 4.37
C ASN A 54 -6.54 -14.38 3.04
N ALA A 55 -6.60 -13.05 3.14
CA ALA A 55 -6.47 -12.11 2.03
C ALA A 55 -5.19 -12.21 1.20
N TYR A 56 -4.12 -12.80 1.74
CA TYR A 56 -2.82 -12.90 1.08
C TYR A 56 -2.63 -14.20 0.30
N ASN A 57 -3.65 -15.08 0.29
CA ASN A 57 -3.59 -16.39 -0.37
C ASN A 57 -4.08 -16.37 -1.82
N TRP A 58 -4.30 -15.20 -2.41
CA TRP A 58 -4.60 -15.11 -3.84
C TRP A 58 -3.39 -15.51 -4.67
N ARG A 59 -3.61 -16.33 -5.68
CA ARG A 59 -2.62 -16.72 -6.69
C ARG A 59 -3.27 -16.69 -8.08
N CYS A 60 -2.46 -16.42 -9.09
CA CYS A 60 -2.86 -16.71 -10.46
C CYS A 60 -2.49 -18.15 -10.76
N ARG A 61 -3.49 -18.94 -11.14
CA ARG A 61 -3.29 -20.30 -11.62
C ARG A 61 -3.23 -20.30 -13.13
N LEU A 62 -2.27 -21.04 -13.67
CA LEU A 62 -2.11 -21.33 -15.07
C LEU A 62 -2.16 -22.84 -15.25
N ASP A 63 -3.04 -23.34 -16.10
CA ASP A 63 -3.11 -24.76 -16.44
C ASP A 63 -2.67 -24.97 -17.89
N LEU A 64 -1.57 -25.71 -18.07
CA LEU A 64 -1.02 -26.04 -19.39
C LEU A 64 -0.80 -27.54 -19.50
N GLY A 65 -1.59 -28.22 -20.33
CA GLY A 65 -1.35 -29.61 -20.72
C GLY A 65 -1.20 -30.60 -19.56
N GLY A 66 -1.92 -30.39 -18.45
CA GLY A 66 -1.85 -31.23 -17.24
C GLY A 66 -0.90 -30.74 -16.14
N THR A 67 -0.16 -29.65 -16.37
CA THR A 67 0.66 -28.99 -15.34
C THR A 67 0.01 -27.69 -14.88
N SER A 68 -0.17 -27.54 -13.56
CA SER A 68 -0.65 -26.31 -12.94
C SER A 68 0.50 -25.52 -12.32
N GLY A 69 0.64 -24.25 -12.72
CA GLY A 69 1.55 -23.28 -12.08
C GLY A 69 0.79 -22.28 -11.23
N TYR A 70 1.35 -21.92 -10.07
CA TYR A 70 0.83 -20.85 -9.21
C TYR A 70 1.80 -19.68 -9.20
N TYR A 71 1.27 -18.48 -9.43
CA TYR A 71 2.05 -17.25 -9.45
C TYR A 71 1.49 -16.25 -8.43
N SER A 72 2.38 -15.42 -7.89
CA SER A 72 1.97 -14.26 -7.12
C SER A 72 1.17 -13.27 -7.98
N VAL A 73 0.25 -12.55 -7.32
CA VAL A 73 -0.56 -11.49 -7.92
C VAL A 73 -0.11 -10.15 -7.33
N ASP A 74 0.23 -9.18 -8.19
CA ASP A 74 0.56 -7.82 -7.74
C ASP A 74 -0.71 -6.97 -7.71
N LEU A 75 -1.36 -6.91 -6.55
CA LEU A 75 -2.59 -6.15 -6.37
C LEU A 75 -2.36 -4.63 -6.36
N ASN A 76 -1.16 -4.17 -5.99
CA ASN A 76 -0.81 -2.75 -6.07
C ASN A 76 -0.75 -2.30 -7.52
N ARG A 77 -0.10 -3.09 -8.37
CA ARG A 77 -0.05 -2.84 -9.82
C ARG A 77 -1.45 -2.77 -10.42
N GLU A 78 -2.38 -3.62 -9.97
CA GLU A 78 -3.77 -3.57 -10.45
C GLU A 78 -4.48 -2.28 -10.02
N CYS A 79 -4.33 -1.85 -8.76
CA CYS A 79 -4.88 -0.56 -8.33
C CYS A 79 -4.32 0.60 -9.15
N GLN A 80 -3.00 0.62 -9.39
CA GLN A 80 -2.35 1.65 -10.20
C GLN A 80 -2.84 1.62 -11.65
N ARG A 81 -3.13 0.44 -12.21
CA ARG A 81 -3.67 0.30 -13.55
C ARG A 81 -5.10 0.85 -13.66
N VAL A 82 -5.95 0.56 -12.69
CA VAL A 82 -7.39 0.91 -12.73
C VAL A 82 -7.62 2.37 -12.30
N TYR A 83 -6.95 2.83 -11.25
CA TYR A 83 -7.21 4.13 -10.61
C TYR A 83 -6.09 5.16 -10.83
N GLY A 84 -4.93 4.74 -11.36
CA GLY A 84 -3.79 5.61 -11.65
C GLY A 84 -3.08 6.14 -10.41
N GLY A 85 -1.96 6.82 -10.65
CA GLY A 85 -1.21 7.54 -9.62
C GLY A 85 -0.68 6.63 -8.49
N ASN A 86 -0.56 7.21 -7.29
CA ASN A 86 -0.06 6.52 -6.10
C ASN A 86 -1.18 5.77 -5.36
N THR A 87 -1.84 4.83 -6.05
CA THR A 87 -2.83 3.95 -5.41
C THR A 87 -2.21 2.62 -5.03
N TRP A 88 -2.69 2.02 -3.95
CA TRP A 88 -2.22 0.71 -3.49
C TRP A 88 -3.38 -0.15 -3.01
N ALA A 89 -3.16 -1.46 -2.97
CA ALA A 89 -4.13 -2.44 -2.53
C ALA A 89 -3.96 -2.70 -1.01
N THR A 90 -5.07 -2.75 -0.28
CA THR A 90 -5.08 -3.18 1.12
C THR A 90 -6.41 -3.86 1.44
N PRO A 91 -6.41 -5.02 2.12
CA PRO A 91 -7.63 -5.67 2.56
C PRO A 91 -8.25 -4.92 3.73
N LEU A 92 -9.57 -4.76 3.74
CA LEU A 92 -10.31 -4.21 4.89
C LEU A 92 -10.28 -5.16 6.09
N ASN A 93 -10.16 -6.47 5.82
CA ASN A 93 -10.06 -7.51 6.84
C ASN A 93 -9.10 -8.60 6.33
N SER A 94 -7.97 -8.79 7.01
CA SER A 94 -6.96 -9.78 6.61
C SER A 94 -7.49 -11.22 6.60
N ASN A 95 -8.54 -11.53 7.37
CA ASN A 95 -9.18 -12.85 7.41
C ASN A 95 -10.28 -13.05 6.35
N ASP A 96 -10.61 -12.00 5.58
CA ASP A 96 -11.57 -12.07 4.49
C ASP A 96 -10.85 -11.86 3.15
N PRO A 97 -10.74 -12.91 2.32
CA PRO A 97 -10.03 -12.82 1.06
C PRO A 97 -10.69 -11.92 0.02
N TYR A 98 -11.95 -11.57 0.18
CA TYR A 98 -12.69 -10.70 -0.75
C TYR A 98 -12.72 -9.23 -0.30
N SER A 99 -12.02 -8.90 0.78
CA SER A 99 -12.03 -7.57 1.39
C SER A 99 -11.04 -6.58 0.76
N TRP A 100 -10.36 -6.94 -0.32
CA TRP A 100 -9.40 -6.07 -1.01
C TRP A 100 -10.05 -4.79 -1.54
N ARG A 101 -9.40 -3.66 -1.28
CA ARG A 101 -9.76 -2.34 -1.80
C ARG A 101 -8.52 -1.61 -2.29
N CYS A 102 -8.72 -0.70 -3.23
CA CYS A 102 -7.71 0.26 -3.63
C CYS A 102 -7.82 1.53 -2.79
N TRP A 103 -6.67 2.04 -2.35
CA TRP A 103 -6.54 3.21 -1.49
C TRP A 103 -5.68 4.29 -2.15
N ARG A 104 -5.85 5.54 -1.72
CA ARG A 104 -5.02 6.71 -2.08
C ARG A 104 -4.90 7.66 -0.91
#